data_AF-A0A4U3KUS9-F1
#
_entry.id   AF-A0A4U3KUS9-F1
#
_cell.length_a   1.000
_cell.length_b   1.000
_cell.length_c   1.000
_cell.angle_alpha   90.00
_cell.angle_beta   90.00
_cell.angle_gamma   90.00
#
_symmetry.space_group_name_H-M   'P 1'
#
loop_
_entity.id
_entity.type
_entity.pdbx_description
1 polymer ?
#
loop_
_entity_poly.entity_id
_entity_poly.type
_entity_poly.pdbx_seq_one_letter_code
_entity_poly.pdbx_strand_id
1 'polypeptide(L)'
;MPFLIWITAVFIFITGCKRELSCEGCQHPVADGILNCDSFFIHGDYTASTTPNDSNYAATSVTVFTPGAYTIYSDTVNGYYFYKAGYFENTGAQQVTLKAYGQINSSDTSHFTFHFGNSVCTYDVGPPQDTEPPMYYSFVANGIPYSGISDSAYLTYQVVSGDEIYGMSFRTLLLTPSDSLFSLGVNRVNTPVTTGTYHAALAVADDFSGGINFSVNNEFIYGTSRYLPSFQIFLTDYGLPDRLVKGTFSGPVMDGGNNTIYITKGKFKTYLRH
;
A
#
# COMPACT_ATOMS: atom_id res chain seq x y z
N MET A 1 25.73 77.70 -8.29
CA MET A 1 25.59 76.23 -8.38
C MET A 1 26.35 75.60 -7.21
N PRO A 2 25.68 75.16 -6.14
CA PRO A 2 26.30 74.26 -5.17
C PRO A 2 25.81 72.81 -5.36
N PHE A 3 26.78 71.90 -5.24
CA PHE A 3 26.69 70.46 -5.23
C PHE A 3 25.82 69.95 -4.06
N LEU A 4 24.92 68.99 -4.30
CA LEU A 4 24.31 68.20 -3.22
C LEU A 4 24.42 66.71 -3.56
N ILE A 5 25.29 66.03 -2.82
CA ILE A 5 25.58 64.60 -2.86
C ILE A 5 24.44 63.86 -2.15
N TRP A 6 23.71 63.00 -2.87
CA TRP A 6 22.72 62.09 -2.27
C TRP A 6 23.40 60.76 -1.92
N ILE A 7 23.55 60.52 -0.62
CA ILE A 7 24.07 59.28 -0.05
C ILE A 7 23.00 58.19 -0.17
N THR A 8 23.36 57.09 -0.81
CA THR A 8 22.59 55.86 -0.90
C THR A 8 22.56 55.14 0.45
N ALA A 9 21.37 55.01 1.05
CA ALA A 9 21.16 54.17 2.22
C ALA A 9 20.95 52.71 1.76
N VAL A 10 22.00 51.89 1.91
CA VAL A 10 21.94 50.43 1.74
C VAL A 10 21.22 49.86 2.97
N PHE A 11 19.97 49.47 2.79
CA PHE A 11 19.21 48.70 3.78
C PHE A 11 19.72 47.25 3.80
N ILE A 12 20.62 46.96 4.74
CA ILE A 12 21.09 45.60 5.04
C ILE A 12 19.95 44.88 5.79
N PHE A 13 19.22 44.02 5.08
CA PHE A 13 18.31 43.05 5.70
C PHE A 13 19.14 42.02 6.46
N ILE A 14 19.25 42.22 7.77
CA ILE A 14 19.81 41.24 8.69
C ILE A 14 18.77 40.12 8.82
N THR A 15 18.88 39.08 8.00
CA THR A 15 18.15 37.83 8.21
C THR A 15 18.67 37.20 9.49
N GLY A 16 18.00 37.49 10.60
CA GLY A 16 18.31 36.88 11.88
C GLY A 16 18.12 35.37 11.81
N CYS A 17 19.18 34.63 12.10
CA CYS A 17 19.08 33.22 12.49
C CYS A 17 18.21 33.17 13.75
N LYS A 18 16.98 32.63 13.67
CA LYS A 18 16.21 32.37 14.89
C LYS A 18 17.02 31.38 15.74
N ARG A 19 17.39 31.78 16.95
CA ARG A 19 17.90 30.85 17.97
C ARG A 19 16.80 29.84 18.26
N GLU A 20 17.08 28.57 18.06
CA GLU A 20 16.24 27.49 18.56
C GLU A 20 16.39 27.46 20.08
N LEU A 21 15.29 27.69 20.80
CA LEU A 21 15.26 27.56 22.26
C LEU A 21 15.46 26.08 22.59
N SER A 22 16.69 25.69 22.94
CA SER A 22 16.91 24.46 23.71
C SER A 22 16.35 24.69 25.11
N CYS A 23 15.09 24.31 25.34
CA CYS A 23 14.51 24.33 26.68
C CYS A 23 14.97 23.08 27.43
N GLU A 24 16.00 23.18 28.26
CA GLU A 24 16.56 22.08 29.07
C GLU A 24 15.64 21.57 30.21
N GLY A 25 14.32 21.81 30.12
CA GLY A 25 13.36 21.40 31.15
C GLY A 25 11.89 21.45 30.73
N CYS A 26 11.59 21.65 29.46
CA CYS A 26 10.22 21.56 28.97
C CYS A 26 9.89 20.07 28.84
N GLN A 27 8.91 19.57 29.62
CA GLN A 27 8.29 18.28 29.33
C GLN A 27 7.59 18.43 27.98
N HIS A 28 8.22 17.93 26.91
CA HIS A 28 7.50 17.75 25.65
C HIS A 28 6.38 16.74 25.95
N PRO A 29 5.12 17.02 25.58
CA PRO A 29 4.05 16.05 25.76
C PRO A 29 4.47 14.76 25.06
N VAL A 30 4.42 13.65 25.79
CA VAL A 30 4.73 12.32 25.26
C VAL A 30 3.46 11.79 24.64
N ALA A 31 3.55 11.29 23.40
CA ALA A 31 2.41 10.70 22.77
C ALA A 31 1.98 9.43 23.50
N ASP A 32 0.67 9.23 23.61
CA ASP A 32 0.06 7.99 24.07
C ASP A 32 -0.83 7.42 22.97
N GLY A 33 -0.88 6.10 22.86
CA GLY A 33 -1.59 5.41 21.79
C GLY A 33 -1.30 3.92 21.72
N ILE A 34 -1.93 3.27 20.75
CA ILE A 34 -1.77 1.84 20.49
C ILE A 34 -1.17 1.64 19.11
N LEU A 35 -0.09 0.85 19.05
CA LEU A 35 0.49 0.39 17.80
C LEU A 35 -0.41 -0.71 17.20
N ASN A 36 -0.82 -0.54 15.96
CA ASN A 36 -1.66 -1.53 15.29
C ASN A 36 -0.82 -2.70 14.79
N CYS A 37 -0.90 -3.82 15.51
CA CYS A 37 -0.16 -5.01 15.16
C CYS A 37 -0.70 -5.74 13.93
N ASP A 38 -1.81 -5.33 13.30
CA ASP A 38 -2.36 -5.99 12.10
C ASP A 38 -2.02 -5.24 10.81
N SER A 39 -1.51 -4.01 10.88
CA SER A 39 -1.24 -3.15 9.73
C SER A 39 0.24 -3.03 9.36
N PHE A 40 1.09 -3.85 9.98
CA PHE A 40 2.52 -3.86 9.69
C PHE A 40 2.80 -4.44 8.31
N PHE A 41 3.65 -3.76 7.57
CA PHE A 41 4.13 -4.20 6.27
C PHE A 41 5.61 -3.88 6.14
N ILE A 42 6.41 -4.89 5.82
CA ILE A 42 7.87 -4.79 5.68
C ILE A 42 8.21 -4.58 4.21
N HIS A 43 8.98 -3.53 3.92
CA HIS A 43 9.46 -3.21 2.59
C HIS A 43 10.98 -3.40 2.49
N GLY A 44 11.43 -3.75 1.29
CA GLY A 44 12.84 -3.88 0.93
C GLY A 44 13.35 -5.31 1.03
N ASP A 45 14.46 -5.57 0.33
CA ASP A 45 15.15 -6.86 0.38
C ASP A 45 16.18 -6.84 1.51
N TYR A 46 16.10 -7.81 2.42
CA TYR A 46 17.00 -7.93 3.57
C TYR A 46 18.02 -9.05 3.30
N THR A 47 19.11 -8.68 2.62
CA THR A 47 20.15 -9.63 2.19
C THR A 47 21.38 -9.57 3.09
N ALA A 48 21.99 -10.72 3.34
CA ALA A 48 23.18 -10.87 4.17
C ALA A 48 24.32 -9.94 3.73
N SER A 49 25.07 -9.45 4.70
CA SER A 49 26.21 -8.55 4.56
C SER A 49 25.90 -7.21 3.90
N THR A 50 24.63 -6.78 3.87
CA THR A 50 24.23 -5.47 3.35
C THR A 50 23.76 -4.51 4.44
N THR A 51 23.93 -3.22 4.19
CA THR A 51 23.36 -2.15 5.02
C THR A 51 21.98 -1.79 4.47
N PRO A 52 20.92 -1.79 5.29
CA PRO A 52 19.60 -1.32 4.86
C PRO A 52 19.66 0.11 4.30
N ASN A 53 18.89 0.37 3.24
CA ASN A 53 18.76 1.70 2.66
C ASN A 53 17.34 2.27 2.84
N ASP A 54 17.04 3.41 2.23
CA ASP A 54 15.72 4.06 2.35
C ASP A 54 14.54 3.23 1.83
N SER A 55 14.80 2.16 1.06
CA SER A 55 13.81 1.19 0.61
C SER A 55 13.55 0.06 1.61
N ASN A 56 14.37 -0.05 2.67
CA ASN A 56 14.22 -1.01 3.76
C ASN A 56 13.54 -0.34 4.96
N TYR A 57 12.24 -0.55 5.10
CA TYR A 57 11.46 0.05 6.18
C TYR A 57 10.24 -0.79 6.57
N ALA A 58 9.74 -0.60 7.78
CA ALA A 58 8.45 -1.11 8.25
C ALA A 58 7.42 0.02 8.21
N ALA A 59 6.25 -0.21 7.62
CA ALA A 59 5.11 0.69 7.65
C ALA A 59 4.02 0.11 8.54
N THR A 60 3.37 0.94 9.35
CA THR A 60 2.28 0.57 10.24
C THR A 60 1.42 1.79 10.58
N SER A 61 0.34 1.59 11.33
CA SER A 61 -0.51 2.65 11.87
C SER A 61 -0.45 2.67 13.40
N VAL A 62 -0.45 3.86 13.99
CA VAL A 62 -0.64 4.06 15.43
C VAL A 62 -1.98 4.76 15.66
N THR A 63 -2.81 4.22 16.54
CA THR A 63 -4.00 4.92 17.03
C THR A 63 -3.57 5.83 18.19
N VAL A 64 -3.46 7.14 17.92
CA VAL A 64 -2.98 8.14 18.87
C VAL A 64 -4.13 8.65 19.74
N PHE A 65 -3.98 8.54 21.05
CA PHE A 65 -4.93 9.08 22.04
C PHE A 65 -4.52 10.46 22.54
N THR A 66 -3.20 10.69 22.66
CA THR A 66 -2.64 11.98 23.10
C THR A 66 -1.55 12.40 22.11
N PRO A 67 -1.67 13.58 21.46
CA PRO A 67 -0.61 14.16 20.64
C PRO A 67 0.68 14.40 21.43
N GLY A 68 1.83 14.22 20.80
CA GLY A 68 3.11 14.36 21.49
C GLY A 68 4.30 13.77 20.75
N ALA A 69 5.48 13.90 21.35
CA ALA A 69 6.70 13.25 20.90
C ALA A 69 6.57 11.73 21.07
N TYR A 70 7.01 10.98 20.06
CA TYR A 70 6.95 9.52 20.08
C TYR A 70 8.28 8.91 19.64
N THR A 71 8.49 7.68 20.08
CA THR A 71 9.54 6.79 19.56
C THR A 71 8.96 5.40 19.40
N ILE A 72 9.08 4.84 18.21
CA ILE A 72 8.74 3.45 17.89
C ILE A 72 10.04 2.78 17.48
N TYR A 73 10.33 1.64 18.08
CA TYR A 73 11.58 0.92 17.84
C TYR A 73 11.36 -0.58 17.89
N SER A 74 12.25 -1.33 17.26
CA SER A 74 12.38 -2.77 17.49
C SER A 74 13.59 -3.08 18.36
N ASP A 75 13.68 -4.32 18.84
CA ASP A 75 14.94 -4.92 19.24
C ASP A 75 15.93 -5.01 18.06
N THR A 76 17.20 -5.26 18.38
CA THR A 76 18.25 -5.51 17.38
C THR A 76 18.38 -7.00 17.17
N VAL A 77 18.02 -7.47 15.98
CA VAL A 77 18.08 -8.88 15.60
C VAL A 77 18.93 -8.99 14.34
N ASN A 78 19.83 -9.97 14.32
CA ASN A 78 20.65 -10.25 13.14
C ASN A 78 21.45 -9.02 12.62
N GLY A 79 21.84 -8.12 13.54
CA GLY A 79 22.70 -6.96 13.26
C GLY A 79 21.98 -5.68 12.80
N TYR A 80 20.65 -5.71 12.66
CA TYR A 80 19.85 -4.55 12.27
C TYR A 80 18.61 -4.36 13.16
N TYR A 81 18.00 -3.19 13.09
CA TYR A 81 16.82 -2.80 13.87
C TYR A 81 16.01 -1.74 13.14
N PHE A 82 14.75 -1.55 13.56
CA PHE A 82 13.85 -0.54 13.03
C PHE A 82 13.66 0.59 14.04
N TYR A 83 13.61 1.83 13.53
CA TYR A 83 13.46 2.99 14.39
C TYR A 83 12.73 4.15 13.72
N LYS A 84 11.86 4.81 14.47
CA LYS A 84 11.29 6.11 14.14
C LYS A 84 11.06 6.94 15.39
N ALA A 85 11.53 8.18 15.37
CA ALA A 85 11.09 9.22 16.30
C ALA A 85 10.39 10.34 15.53
N GLY A 86 9.49 11.05 16.21
CA GLY A 86 8.74 12.15 15.63
C GLY A 86 7.78 12.79 16.63
N TYR A 87 6.79 13.49 16.10
CA TYR A 87 5.73 14.14 16.87
C TYR A 87 4.38 13.88 16.20
N PHE A 88 3.40 13.39 16.96
CA PHE A 88 2.02 13.30 16.51
C PHE A 88 1.31 14.61 16.85
N GLU A 89 0.75 15.29 15.85
CA GLU A 89 0.03 16.55 16.04
C GLU A 89 -1.47 16.34 16.35
N ASN A 90 -2.02 15.21 15.91
CA ASN A 90 -3.44 14.92 15.97
C ASN A 90 -3.69 13.53 16.57
N THR A 91 -4.86 13.37 17.21
CA THR A 91 -5.38 12.07 17.65
C THR A 91 -5.92 11.25 16.46
N GLY A 92 -6.19 9.96 16.69
CA GLY A 92 -6.70 9.03 15.68
C GLY A 92 -5.60 8.22 15.00
N ALA A 93 -5.94 7.52 13.91
CA ALA A 93 -5.00 6.67 13.19
C ALA A 93 -3.96 7.53 12.44
N GLN A 94 -2.68 7.32 12.73
CA GLN A 94 -1.54 8.00 12.12
C GLN A 94 -0.61 6.98 11.49
N GLN A 95 -0.28 7.16 10.21
CA GLN A 95 0.66 6.29 9.51
C GLN A 95 2.09 6.60 9.93
N VAL A 96 2.87 5.55 10.17
CA VAL A 96 4.27 5.64 10.59
C VAL A 96 5.14 4.71 9.74
N THR A 97 6.31 5.23 9.37
CA THR A 97 7.32 4.50 8.62
C THR A 97 8.61 4.47 9.43
N LEU A 98 9.02 3.28 9.85
CA LEU A 98 10.25 3.01 10.58
C LEU A 98 11.33 2.57 9.62
N LYS A 99 12.41 3.33 9.54
CA LYS A 99 13.56 2.93 8.72
C LYS A 99 14.35 1.82 9.43
N ALA A 100 14.90 0.91 8.64
CA ALA A 100 15.87 -0.06 9.13
C ALA A 100 17.27 0.57 9.22
N TYR A 101 18.03 0.19 10.23
CA TYR A 101 19.39 0.64 10.51
C TYR A 101 20.27 -0.54 10.91
N GLY A 102 21.59 -0.43 10.73
CA GLY A 102 22.57 -1.46 11.10
C GLY A 102 23.13 -2.20 9.89
N GLN A 103 23.57 -3.45 10.10
CA GLN A 103 24.11 -4.31 9.05
C GLN A 103 23.48 -5.70 9.17
N ILE A 104 22.93 -6.21 8.09
CA ILE A 104 22.27 -7.51 8.07
C ILE A 104 23.35 -8.59 8.08
N ASN A 105 23.45 -9.38 9.15
CA ASN A 105 24.51 -10.38 9.29
C ASN A 105 24.22 -11.67 8.48
N SER A 106 22.97 -12.12 8.49
CA SER A 106 22.49 -13.31 7.77
C SER A 106 21.24 -13.00 6.94
N SER A 107 21.00 -13.76 5.88
CA SER A 107 19.73 -13.78 5.15
C SER A 107 18.77 -14.80 5.77
N ASP A 108 18.74 -14.95 7.09
CA ASP A 108 17.74 -15.79 7.75
C ASP A 108 16.59 -14.92 8.25
N THR A 109 15.41 -15.54 8.45
CA THR A 109 14.27 -14.86 9.08
C THR A 109 14.66 -14.37 10.47
N SER A 110 14.45 -13.07 10.70
CA SER A 110 14.74 -12.35 11.92
C SER A 110 13.42 -11.99 12.59
N HIS A 111 13.23 -12.43 13.82
CA HIS A 111 11.99 -12.21 14.59
C HIS A 111 12.11 -10.94 15.42
N PHE A 112 11.51 -9.84 14.95
CA PHE A 112 11.56 -8.54 15.62
C PHE A 112 10.40 -8.31 16.57
N THR A 113 10.67 -7.62 17.66
CA THR A 113 9.68 -7.13 18.62
C THR A 113 9.64 -5.61 18.58
N PHE A 114 8.53 -5.05 18.11
CA PHE A 114 8.28 -3.62 17.99
C PHE A 114 7.56 -3.07 19.22
N HIS A 115 7.98 -1.89 19.68
CA HIS A 115 7.50 -1.23 20.88
C HIS A 115 7.01 0.19 20.61
N PHE A 116 5.85 0.54 21.15
CA PHE A 116 5.37 1.91 21.28
C PHE A 116 4.40 2.03 22.47
N GLY A 117 4.69 2.91 23.43
CA GLY A 117 3.92 3.00 24.68
C GLY A 117 3.88 1.64 25.38
N ASN A 118 2.68 1.14 25.67
CA ASN A 118 2.45 -0.19 26.23
C ASN A 118 2.21 -1.29 25.18
N SER A 119 2.24 -0.93 23.89
CA SER A 119 2.00 -1.88 22.80
C SER A 119 3.27 -2.63 22.43
N VAL A 120 3.12 -3.92 22.16
CA VAL A 120 4.19 -4.82 21.71
C VAL A 120 3.67 -5.64 20.53
N CYS A 121 4.36 -5.59 19.40
CA CYS A 121 4.03 -6.39 18.21
C CYS A 121 5.24 -7.21 17.78
N THR A 122 5.05 -8.43 17.32
CA THR A 122 6.13 -9.31 16.83
C THR A 122 5.99 -9.56 15.35
N TYR A 123 7.08 -9.43 14.59
CA TYR A 123 7.09 -9.51 13.14
C TYR A 123 8.36 -10.14 12.59
N ASP A 124 8.19 -10.95 11.54
CA ASP A 124 9.28 -11.68 10.90
C ASP A 124 9.82 -10.90 9.70
N VAL A 125 11.14 -10.72 9.65
CA VAL A 125 11.86 -10.03 8.56
C VAL A 125 13.03 -10.89 8.11
N GLY A 126 13.01 -11.35 6.88
CA GLY A 126 14.07 -12.21 6.34
C GLY A 126 14.30 -11.94 4.86
N PRO A 127 15.02 -12.83 4.15
CA PRO A 127 14.85 -12.96 2.71
C PRO A 127 13.36 -13.16 2.43
N PRO A 128 12.91 -13.02 1.18
CA PRO A 128 11.59 -13.53 0.81
C PRO A 128 11.56 -15.05 1.08
N GLN A 129 11.29 -15.45 2.32
CA GLN A 129 10.65 -16.70 2.61
C GLN A 129 9.23 -16.55 2.10
N ASP A 130 8.64 -17.63 1.63
CA ASP A 130 7.24 -17.73 1.23
C ASP A 130 6.28 -17.46 2.41
N THR A 131 6.30 -16.23 2.92
CA THR A 131 5.39 -15.63 3.89
C THR A 131 5.10 -14.20 3.43
N GLU A 132 4.73 -14.06 2.17
CA GLU A 132 3.81 -13.00 1.75
C GLU A 132 2.55 -13.10 2.64
N PRO A 133 1.80 -12.03 2.98
CA PRO A 133 0.37 -12.26 3.17
C PRO A 133 -0.02 -12.99 1.89
N PRO A 134 -0.62 -14.20 1.89
CA PRO A 134 -0.51 -15.09 0.73
C PRO A 134 -1.05 -14.48 -0.59
N MET A 135 -1.71 -13.32 -0.46
CA MET A 135 -2.73 -12.72 -1.28
C MET A 135 -2.72 -11.19 -1.07
N TYR A 136 -2.51 -10.38 -2.12
CA TYR A 136 -2.63 -8.92 -2.04
C TYR A 136 -3.18 -8.27 -3.32
N TYR A 137 -3.53 -6.98 -3.24
CA TYR A 137 -3.66 -6.08 -4.38
C TYR A 137 -3.01 -4.72 -4.09
N SER A 138 -2.54 -4.03 -5.13
CA SER A 138 -2.04 -2.66 -5.04
C SER A 138 -2.20 -1.92 -6.37
N PHE A 139 -2.45 -0.62 -6.35
CA PHE A 139 -2.46 0.23 -7.55
C PHE A 139 -2.28 1.71 -7.21
N VAL A 140 -2.08 2.55 -8.22
CA VAL A 140 -2.05 4.01 -8.09
C VAL A 140 -3.14 4.62 -8.97
N ALA A 141 -4.01 5.44 -8.39
CA ALA A 141 -5.03 6.22 -9.11
C ALA A 141 -4.90 7.71 -8.75
N ASN A 142 -4.84 8.60 -9.74
CA ASN A 142 -4.60 10.04 -9.53
C ASN A 142 -3.38 10.37 -8.65
N GLY A 143 -2.32 9.55 -8.73
CA GLY A 143 -1.13 9.71 -7.90
C GLY A 143 -1.28 9.24 -6.45
N ILE A 144 -2.47 8.80 -6.04
CA ILE A 144 -2.74 8.24 -4.71
C ILE A 144 -2.51 6.72 -4.76
N PRO A 145 -1.63 6.16 -3.92
CA PRO A 145 -1.43 4.72 -3.82
C PRO A 145 -2.54 4.07 -2.99
N TYR A 146 -3.01 2.91 -3.44
CA TYR A 146 -3.97 2.04 -2.75
C TYR A 146 -3.39 0.63 -2.66
N SER A 147 -3.62 -0.03 -1.52
CA SER A 147 -3.22 -1.42 -1.31
C SER A 147 -4.10 -2.08 -0.26
N GLY A 148 -4.18 -3.40 -0.31
CA GLY A 148 -4.84 -4.20 0.71
C GLY A 148 -4.65 -5.69 0.48
N ILE A 149 -5.27 -6.48 1.34
CA ILE A 149 -5.19 -7.95 1.32
C ILE A 149 -6.31 -8.48 0.44
N SER A 150 -5.97 -9.30 -0.55
CA SER A 150 -6.98 -10.02 -1.33
C SER A 150 -7.43 -11.28 -0.59
N ASP A 151 -8.71 -11.63 -0.70
CA ASP A 151 -9.19 -12.96 -0.33
C ASP A 151 -8.88 -13.95 -1.47
N SER A 152 -9.31 -15.19 -1.29
CA SER A 152 -9.25 -16.24 -2.29
C SER A 152 -10.05 -15.88 -3.54
N ALA A 153 -9.50 -16.28 -4.68
CA ALA A 153 -10.23 -16.27 -5.94
C ALA A 153 -11.13 -17.50 -6.02
N TYR A 154 -12.33 -17.32 -6.56
CA TYR A 154 -13.28 -18.38 -6.81
C TYR A 154 -13.55 -18.48 -8.30
N LEU A 155 -13.71 -19.70 -8.79
CA LEU A 155 -14.20 -19.95 -10.13
C LEU A 155 -15.68 -19.64 -10.21
N THR A 156 -16.09 -19.03 -11.31
CA THR A 156 -17.49 -18.76 -11.63
C THR A 156 -17.84 -19.46 -12.93
N TYR A 157 -19.05 -20.00 -13.01
CA TYR A 157 -19.60 -20.61 -14.21
C TYR A 157 -21.04 -20.17 -14.40
N GLN A 158 -21.40 -19.75 -15.60
CA GLN A 158 -22.76 -19.38 -15.97
C GLN A 158 -23.02 -19.67 -17.44
N VAL A 159 -24.29 -19.84 -17.81
CA VAL A 159 -24.71 -19.98 -19.22
C VAL A 159 -25.58 -18.78 -19.56
N VAL A 160 -25.18 -18.02 -20.58
CA VAL A 160 -25.89 -16.82 -21.03
C VAL A 160 -26.18 -16.95 -22.51
N SER A 161 -27.47 -16.97 -22.87
CA SER A 161 -27.91 -17.06 -24.27
C SER A 161 -27.33 -18.23 -25.07
N GLY A 162 -26.95 -19.32 -24.39
CA GLY A 162 -26.36 -20.51 -25.00
C GLY A 162 -24.83 -20.57 -24.98
N ASP A 163 -24.16 -19.46 -24.62
CA ASP A 163 -22.72 -19.44 -24.40
C ASP A 163 -22.38 -19.78 -22.94
N GLU A 164 -21.36 -20.62 -22.77
CA GLU A 164 -20.78 -20.94 -21.46
C GLU A 164 -19.77 -19.85 -21.08
N ILE A 165 -19.86 -19.31 -19.87
CA ILE A 165 -18.97 -18.27 -19.38
C ILE A 165 -18.20 -18.81 -18.19
N TYR A 166 -16.91 -18.99 -18.38
CA TYR A 166 -15.97 -19.41 -17.36
C TYR A 166 -15.28 -18.17 -16.81
N GLY A 167 -15.31 -17.99 -15.50
CA GLY A 167 -14.71 -16.82 -14.88
C GLY A 167 -13.94 -17.14 -13.63
N MET A 168 -13.19 -16.14 -13.19
CA MET A 168 -12.51 -16.11 -11.91
C MET A 168 -12.74 -14.73 -11.32
N SER A 169 -13.07 -14.68 -10.03
CA SER A 169 -13.16 -13.42 -9.32
C SER A 169 -12.60 -13.52 -7.91
N PHE A 170 -12.06 -12.42 -7.41
CA PHE A 170 -11.72 -12.26 -6.00
C PHE A 170 -12.16 -10.89 -5.51
N ARG A 171 -12.24 -10.78 -4.19
CA ARG A 171 -12.52 -9.53 -3.47
C ARG A 171 -11.64 -9.43 -2.25
N THR A 172 -11.58 -8.26 -1.63
CA THR A 172 -10.89 -8.08 -0.35
C THR A 172 -11.64 -8.75 0.78
N LEU A 173 -10.90 -9.15 1.82
CA LEU A 173 -11.48 -9.58 3.07
C LEU A 173 -11.99 -8.34 3.82
N LEU A 174 -13.30 -8.27 4.08
CA LEU A 174 -13.90 -7.22 4.89
C LEU A 174 -13.96 -7.70 6.35
N LEU A 175 -13.22 -7.05 7.23
CA LEU A 175 -13.26 -7.25 8.68
C LEU A 175 -14.28 -6.32 9.33
N THR A 176 -14.48 -5.14 8.74
CA THR A 176 -15.47 -4.15 9.18
C THR A 176 -16.28 -3.59 8.01
N PRO A 177 -17.50 -3.07 8.25
CA PRO A 177 -18.29 -2.40 7.20
C PRO A 177 -17.64 -1.12 6.62
N SER A 178 -16.63 -0.56 7.29
CA SER A 178 -15.86 0.60 6.82
C SER A 178 -14.65 0.22 5.96
N ASP A 179 -14.35 -1.06 5.82
CA ASP A 179 -13.18 -1.49 5.06
C ASP A 179 -13.33 -1.17 3.56
N SER A 180 -12.19 -0.98 2.91
CA SER A 180 -12.16 -0.79 1.46
C SER A 180 -12.43 -2.12 0.75
N LEU A 181 -13.35 -2.11 -0.19
CA LEU A 181 -13.66 -3.25 -1.05
C LEU A 181 -12.91 -3.09 -2.37
N PHE A 182 -11.95 -3.98 -2.65
CA PHE A 182 -11.43 -4.17 -4.00
C PHE A 182 -11.96 -5.49 -4.55
N SER A 183 -12.43 -5.49 -5.79
CA SER A 183 -12.84 -6.69 -6.50
C SER A 183 -12.25 -6.70 -7.89
N LEU A 184 -11.88 -7.89 -8.38
CA LEU A 184 -11.38 -8.11 -9.72
C LEU A 184 -11.99 -9.39 -10.25
N GLY A 185 -12.42 -9.36 -11.51
CA GLY A 185 -12.90 -10.54 -12.22
C GLY A 185 -12.43 -10.59 -13.66
N VAL A 186 -12.26 -11.80 -14.18
CA VAL A 186 -12.03 -12.08 -15.60
C VAL A 186 -12.94 -13.20 -16.06
N ASN A 187 -13.29 -13.20 -17.34
CA ASN A 187 -14.13 -14.21 -17.97
C ASN A 187 -13.57 -14.63 -19.32
N ARG A 188 -13.88 -15.87 -19.70
CA ARG A 188 -13.69 -16.50 -21.00
C ARG A 188 -15.01 -17.08 -21.49
N VAL A 189 -15.23 -17.03 -22.79
CA VAL A 189 -16.44 -17.56 -23.44
C VAL A 189 -16.12 -18.93 -24.03
N ASN A 190 -16.97 -19.92 -23.75
CA ASN A 190 -16.90 -21.31 -24.21
C ASN A 190 -15.58 -22.05 -23.91
N THR A 191 -14.72 -21.47 -23.07
CA THR A 191 -13.40 -22.02 -22.71
C THR A 191 -13.02 -21.60 -21.28
N PRO A 192 -12.26 -22.41 -20.53
CA PRO A 192 -11.75 -22.03 -19.21
C PRO A 192 -10.83 -20.80 -19.23
N VAL A 193 -10.74 -20.10 -18.10
CA VAL A 193 -9.79 -19.00 -17.88
C VAL A 193 -8.34 -19.48 -18.05
N THR A 194 -7.49 -18.64 -18.64
CA THR A 194 -6.07 -18.90 -18.90
C THR A 194 -5.23 -17.66 -18.59
N THR A 195 -3.91 -17.77 -18.60
CA THR A 195 -3.04 -16.59 -18.65
C THR A 195 -3.31 -15.77 -19.92
N GLY A 196 -3.05 -14.46 -19.87
CA GLY A 196 -3.26 -13.55 -21.00
C GLY A 196 -3.86 -12.21 -20.61
N THR A 197 -4.13 -11.38 -21.62
CA THR A 197 -4.68 -10.03 -21.45
C THR A 197 -6.19 -10.06 -21.59
N TYR A 198 -6.86 -9.50 -20.60
CA TYR A 198 -8.31 -9.30 -20.51
C TYR A 198 -8.63 -7.81 -20.58
N HIS A 199 -9.75 -7.47 -21.20
CA HIS A 199 -10.14 -6.10 -21.48
C HIS A 199 -11.46 -5.73 -20.79
N ALA A 200 -11.67 -4.44 -20.52
CA ALA A 200 -12.94 -3.96 -20.01
C ALA A 200 -14.06 -4.14 -21.04
N ALA A 201 -14.91 -5.15 -20.82
CA ALA A 201 -15.99 -5.55 -21.71
C ALA A 201 -17.13 -6.21 -20.93
N LEU A 202 -18.30 -6.35 -21.56
CA LEU A 202 -19.38 -7.16 -21.01
C LEU A 202 -19.04 -8.64 -21.18
N ALA A 203 -19.29 -9.44 -20.14
CA ALA A 203 -19.30 -10.90 -20.29
C ALA A 203 -20.32 -11.24 -21.39
N VAL A 204 -19.90 -12.01 -22.41
CA VAL A 204 -20.57 -12.33 -23.70
C VAL A 204 -20.22 -11.45 -24.91
N ALA A 205 -19.73 -10.23 -24.73
CA ALA A 205 -19.37 -9.37 -25.87
C ALA A 205 -17.97 -9.71 -26.42
N ASP A 206 -17.06 -10.10 -25.53
CA ASP A 206 -15.68 -10.40 -25.84
C ASP A 206 -15.24 -11.66 -25.07
N ASP A 207 -14.46 -12.52 -25.74
CA ASP A 207 -13.92 -13.74 -25.13
C ASP A 207 -13.01 -13.37 -23.94
N PHE A 208 -12.10 -12.41 -24.09
CA PHE A 208 -11.21 -11.96 -23.00
C PHE A 208 -11.77 -10.71 -22.30
N SER A 209 -12.80 -10.89 -21.47
CA SER A 209 -13.41 -9.80 -20.70
C SER A 209 -12.98 -9.79 -19.24
N GLY A 210 -12.88 -8.62 -18.62
CA GLY A 210 -12.53 -8.49 -17.22
C GLY A 210 -12.71 -7.09 -16.69
N GLY A 211 -12.67 -6.95 -15.36
CA GLY A 211 -12.91 -5.68 -14.71
C GLY A 211 -12.45 -5.63 -13.27
N ILE A 212 -12.43 -4.41 -12.74
CA ILE A 212 -12.23 -4.14 -11.31
C ILE A 212 -13.32 -3.22 -10.78
N ASN A 213 -13.58 -3.30 -9.48
CA ASN A 213 -14.29 -2.26 -8.73
C ASN A 213 -13.57 -2.00 -7.41
N PHE A 214 -13.48 -0.73 -7.03
CA PHE A 214 -12.90 -0.26 -5.78
C PHE A 214 -13.88 0.68 -5.07
N SER A 215 -14.17 0.38 -3.81
CA SER A 215 -15.06 1.14 -2.94
C SER A 215 -14.42 1.37 -1.57
N VAL A 216 -14.79 2.46 -0.90
CA VAL A 216 -14.35 2.81 0.46
C VAL A 216 -15.59 3.14 1.28
N ASN A 217 -15.75 2.58 2.49
CA ASN A 217 -16.97 2.78 3.30
C ASN A 217 -18.28 2.49 2.54
N ASN A 218 -18.30 1.44 1.72
CA ASN A 218 -19.38 1.10 0.78
C ASN A 218 -19.71 2.15 -0.30
N GLU A 219 -18.89 3.20 -0.44
CA GLU A 219 -19.03 4.18 -1.51
C GLU A 219 -18.14 3.78 -2.69
N PHE A 220 -18.72 3.74 -3.90
CA PHE A 220 -17.99 3.46 -5.12
C PHE A 220 -16.98 4.57 -5.43
N ILE A 221 -15.72 4.20 -5.63
CA ILE A 221 -14.64 5.14 -5.92
C ILE A 221 -14.16 4.99 -7.37
N TYR A 222 -13.78 3.78 -7.78
CA TYR A 222 -13.26 3.51 -9.14
C TYR A 222 -13.81 2.20 -9.70
N GLY A 223 -14.06 2.15 -11.00
CA GLY A 223 -14.48 0.91 -11.67
C GLY A 223 -14.25 0.91 -13.16
N THR A 224 -14.05 -0.29 -13.69
CA THR A 224 -13.92 -0.49 -15.14
C THR A 224 -15.23 -0.21 -15.86
N SER A 225 -15.11 0.26 -17.10
CA SER A 225 -16.26 0.61 -17.95
C SER A 225 -16.06 0.05 -19.34
N ARG A 226 -17.13 -0.50 -19.94
CA ARG A 226 -17.14 -0.88 -21.37
C ARG A 226 -16.89 0.30 -22.32
N TYR A 227 -17.09 1.53 -21.84
CA TYR A 227 -16.79 2.73 -22.61
C TYR A 227 -15.30 3.11 -22.56
N LEU A 228 -14.51 2.42 -21.72
CA LEU A 228 -13.07 2.60 -21.53
C LEU A 228 -12.33 1.27 -21.81
N PRO A 229 -12.41 0.72 -23.03
CA PRO A 229 -11.95 -0.64 -23.34
C PRO A 229 -10.43 -0.83 -23.30
N SER A 230 -9.66 0.26 -23.22
CA SER A 230 -8.20 0.19 -23.10
C SER A 230 -7.72 -0.15 -21.69
N PHE A 231 -8.61 -0.31 -20.72
CA PHE A 231 -8.26 -0.94 -19.45
C PHE A 231 -7.91 -2.42 -19.68
N GLN A 232 -6.81 -2.85 -19.08
CA GLN A 232 -6.27 -4.19 -19.23
C GLN A 232 -6.00 -4.84 -17.88
N ILE A 233 -6.33 -6.12 -17.79
CA ILE A 233 -5.87 -7.02 -16.74
C ILE A 233 -4.99 -8.07 -17.44
N PHE A 234 -3.75 -8.23 -17.00
CA PHE A 234 -2.86 -9.23 -17.54
C PHE A 234 -2.60 -10.31 -16.50
N LEU A 235 -3.12 -11.52 -16.74
CA LEU A 235 -2.84 -12.69 -15.92
C LEU A 235 -1.49 -13.28 -16.32
N THR A 236 -0.51 -13.16 -15.44
CA THR A 236 0.85 -13.70 -15.62
C THR A 236 0.96 -15.15 -15.15
N ASP A 237 0.12 -15.54 -14.19
CA ASP A 237 0.10 -16.89 -13.62
C ASP A 237 -1.35 -17.28 -13.33
N TYR A 238 -1.71 -18.50 -13.70
CA TYR A 238 -3.02 -19.10 -13.48
C TYR A 238 -2.86 -20.58 -13.09
N GLY A 239 -2.00 -20.82 -12.09
CA GLY A 239 -2.31 -21.75 -11.02
C GLY A 239 -2.26 -23.24 -11.32
N LEU A 240 -1.25 -23.72 -12.05
CA LEU A 240 -0.82 -25.12 -11.90
C LEU A 240 0.71 -25.22 -11.78
N PRO A 241 1.23 -26.00 -10.80
CA PRO A 241 0.51 -26.80 -9.79
C PRO A 241 0.08 -26.01 -8.54
N ASP A 242 0.61 -24.80 -8.35
CA ASP A 242 0.56 -24.11 -7.05
C ASP A 242 -0.74 -23.34 -6.78
N ARG A 243 -1.73 -23.40 -7.70
CA ARG A 243 -3.04 -22.72 -7.63
C ARG A 243 -2.98 -21.22 -7.38
N LEU A 244 -1.80 -20.65 -7.61
CA LEU A 244 -1.52 -19.25 -7.46
C LEU A 244 -1.98 -18.49 -8.68
N VAL A 245 -2.61 -17.34 -8.45
CA VAL A 245 -3.01 -16.45 -9.54
C VAL A 245 -2.27 -15.14 -9.36
N LYS A 246 -1.61 -14.66 -10.41
CA LYS A 246 -0.89 -13.38 -10.38
C LYS A 246 -1.20 -12.59 -11.62
N GLY A 247 -1.19 -11.29 -11.48
CA GLY A 247 -1.31 -10.42 -12.63
C GLY A 247 -1.06 -8.95 -12.34
N THR A 248 -1.12 -8.19 -13.42
CA THR A 248 -1.09 -6.73 -13.41
C THR A 248 -2.40 -6.19 -13.96
N PHE A 249 -2.69 -4.93 -13.66
CA PHE A 249 -3.79 -4.22 -14.29
C PHE A 249 -3.48 -2.73 -14.42
N SER A 250 -3.97 -2.12 -15.48
CA SER A 250 -3.77 -0.69 -15.73
C SER A 250 -4.69 -0.18 -16.82
N GLY A 251 -4.89 1.12 -16.84
CA GLY A 251 -5.64 1.81 -17.88
C GLY A 251 -6.76 2.69 -17.31
N PRO A 252 -7.62 3.21 -18.19
CA PRO A 252 -8.67 4.14 -17.78
C PRO A 252 -9.83 3.43 -17.07
N VAL A 253 -10.32 4.04 -15.99
CA VAL A 253 -11.49 3.64 -15.20
C VAL A 253 -12.42 4.84 -15.01
N MET A 254 -13.66 4.62 -14.63
CA MET A 254 -14.58 5.68 -14.21
C MET A 254 -14.54 5.87 -12.70
N ASP A 255 -14.63 7.11 -12.24
CA ASP A 255 -14.91 7.43 -10.84
C ASP A 255 -16.42 7.56 -10.55
N GLY A 256 -16.79 7.78 -9.29
CA GLY A 256 -18.19 7.99 -8.88
C GLY A 256 -18.87 9.23 -9.49
N GLY A 257 -18.10 10.14 -10.08
CA GLY A 257 -18.57 11.30 -10.83
C GLY A 257 -18.64 11.10 -12.35
N ASN A 258 -18.43 9.87 -12.84
CA ASN A 258 -18.29 9.52 -14.27
C ASN A 258 -17.09 10.18 -14.99
N ASN A 259 -16.08 10.64 -14.24
CA ASN A 259 -14.84 11.14 -14.84
C ASN A 259 -13.92 9.96 -15.17
N THR A 260 -13.12 10.12 -16.23
CA THR A 260 -12.08 9.14 -16.58
C THR A 260 -10.84 9.36 -15.73
N ILE A 261 -10.45 8.35 -14.96
CA ILE A 261 -9.25 8.29 -14.14
C ILE A 261 -8.31 7.21 -14.66
N TYR A 262 -7.01 7.38 -14.47
CA TYR A 262 -6.02 6.37 -14.87
C TYR A 262 -5.50 5.58 -13.68
N ILE A 263 -5.64 4.26 -13.76
CA ILE A 263 -4.96 3.34 -12.87
C ILE A 263 -3.60 2.94 -13.47
N THR A 264 -2.57 3.04 -12.65
CA THR A 264 -1.20 2.65 -12.99
C THR A 264 -0.62 1.74 -11.91
N LYS A 265 0.43 0.99 -12.26
CA LYS A 265 1.16 0.10 -11.34
C LYS A 265 0.26 -0.92 -10.62
N GLY A 266 -0.89 -1.29 -11.21
CA GLY A 266 -1.80 -2.28 -10.64
C GLY A 266 -1.17 -3.67 -10.64
N LYS A 267 -1.21 -4.33 -9.50
CA LYS A 267 -0.68 -5.69 -9.27
C LYS A 267 -1.58 -6.42 -8.29
N PHE A 268 -1.66 -7.73 -8.43
CA PHE A 268 -2.34 -8.58 -7.44
C PHE A 268 -1.74 -9.98 -7.39
N LYS A 269 -1.91 -10.62 -6.23
CA LYS A 269 -1.66 -12.04 -6.00
C LYS A 269 -2.88 -12.67 -5.30
N THR A 270 -3.31 -13.76 -5.90
CA THR A 270 -4.44 -14.66 -5.70
C THR A 270 -4.10 -16.10 -5.29
N TYR A 271 -5.05 -16.85 -4.79
CA TYR A 271 -5.06 -18.30 -4.66
C TYR A 271 -6.46 -18.77 -5.00
N LEU A 272 -6.53 -19.77 -5.85
CA LEU A 272 -7.79 -20.30 -6.32
C LEU A 272 -8.38 -21.29 -5.30
N ARG A 273 -9.54 -20.96 -4.73
CA ARG A 273 -10.35 -21.87 -3.89
C ARG A 273 -11.28 -22.72 -4.75
N HIS A 274 -11.52 -23.94 -4.25
CA HIS A 274 -12.59 -24.83 -4.73
C HIS A 274 -13.93 -24.43 -4.09
#